data_AF-Q7RAC6-F1
#
_entry.id   AF-Q7RAC6-F1
#
_cell.length_a   1.000
_cell.length_b   1.000
_cell.length_c   1.000
_cell.angle_alpha   90.00
_cell.angle_beta   90.00
_cell.angle_gamma   90.00
#
_symmetry.space_group_name_H-M   'P 1'
#
loop_
_entity.id
_entity.type
_entity.pdbx_description
1 polymer ?
#
loop_
_entity_poly.entity_id
_entity_poly.type
_entity_poly.pdbx_seq_one_letter_code
_entity_poly.pdbx_strand_id
1 'polypeptide(L)'
;NSIIMFNEVVYIFFLILFCKSINTIDEYYAGDLNIAGEKNSRNLLNFLISNNNCSSDDPKIISDFIALLILFNGIGSDENLDSDKLVEYAILWLSYNINQKKGNETTRLDDFHSEHIKRNDCYNENISADSNSGNKIYMEVIDTKIESMNIDIKDISNFYDAFKSLCNMYSEIGAEDYQCNKCLENARELFEKYEKLKNALYIDKGSSYLQLLSSLSNDYNIFKQEYNIKCGNDSSFVACPRSSIIKNILITIAIIFAASSILLGVSYKYSLFGFRKRSQKKKLREMLKK
;
A
#
# COMPACT_ATOMS: atom_id res chain seq x y z
N ASN A 1 -23.43 -12.98 -6.08
CA ASN A 1 -22.31 -13.15 -7.04
C ASN A 1 -22.02 -11.89 -7.84
N SER A 2 -22.97 -11.23 -8.53
CA SER A 2 -22.66 -10.03 -9.32
C SER A 2 -22.11 -8.82 -8.52
N ILE A 3 -22.59 -8.57 -7.30
CA ILE A 3 -22.09 -7.47 -6.45
C ILE A 3 -20.64 -7.72 -5.99
N ILE A 4 -20.26 -8.99 -5.76
CA ILE A 4 -18.90 -9.37 -5.34
C ILE A 4 -17.94 -9.18 -6.51
N MET A 5 -18.32 -9.62 -7.72
CA MET A 5 -17.50 -9.41 -8.91
C MET A 5 -17.35 -7.93 -9.29
N PHE A 6 -18.39 -7.11 -9.08
CA PHE A 6 -18.30 -5.67 -9.31
C PHE A 6 -17.29 -5.00 -8.38
N ASN A 7 -17.31 -5.35 -7.09
CA ASN A 7 -16.34 -4.82 -6.11
C ASN A 7 -14.90 -5.29 -6.39
N GLU A 8 -14.70 -6.52 -6.88
CA GLU A 8 -13.38 -7.02 -7.24
C GLU A 8 -12.80 -6.30 -8.47
N VAL A 9 -13.59 -6.11 -9.53
CA VAL A 9 -13.16 -5.39 -10.74
C VAL A 9 -12.81 -3.93 -10.43
N VAL A 10 -13.66 -3.25 -9.64
CA VAL A 10 -13.41 -1.87 -9.20
C VAL A 10 -12.09 -1.76 -8.43
N TYR A 11 -11.84 -2.69 -7.50
CA TYR A 11 -10.62 -2.70 -6.71
C TYR A 11 -9.36 -2.97 -7.54
N ILE A 12 -9.46 -3.77 -8.60
CA ILE A 12 -8.35 -4.02 -9.54
C ILE A 12 -7.99 -2.75 -10.33
N PHE A 13 -8.99 -2.08 -10.93
CA PHE A 13 -8.76 -0.82 -11.64
C PHE A 13 -8.12 0.23 -10.72
N PHE A 14 -8.61 0.30 -9.48
CA PHE A 14 -8.02 1.13 -8.46
C PHE A 14 -6.54 0.79 -8.19
N LEU A 15 -6.19 -0.48 -7.99
CA LEU A 15 -4.80 -0.91 -7.77
C LEU A 15 -3.87 -0.53 -8.93
N ILE A 16 -4.34 -0.66 -10.17
CA ILE A 16 -3.59 -0.25 -11.36
C ILE A 16 -3.33 1.26 -11.33
N LEU A 17 -4.36 2.09 -11.14
CA LEU A 17 -4.25 3.55 -11.05
C LEU A 17 -3.36 3.99 -9.87
N PHE A 18 -3.48 3.28 -8.76
CA PHE A 18 -2.70 3.50 -7.56
C PHE A 18 -1.22 3.25 -7.80
N CYS A 19 -0.88 2.07 -8.31
CA CYS A 19 0.50 1.69 -8.61
C CYS A 19 1.14 2.61 -9.64
N LYS A 20 0.36 3.06 -10.62
CA LYS A 20 0.79 4.05 -11.61
C LYS A 20 1.12 5.40 -10.96
N SER A 21 0.26 5.84 -10.02
CA SER A 21 0.47 7.07 -9.26
C SER A 21 1.73 7.00 -8.38
N ILE A 22 1.93 5.90 -7.65
CA ILE A 22 3.15 5.65 -6.85
C ILE A 22 4.40 5.66 -7.74
N ASN A 23 4.34 5.04 -8.93
CA ASN A 23 5.44 5.09 -9.89
C ASN A 23 5.77 6.52 -10.32
N THR A 24 4.76 7.33 -10.65
CA THR A 24 4.96 8.75 -10.96
C THR A 24 5.61 9.52 -9.80
N ILE A 25 5.14 9.31 -8.57
CA ILE A 25 5.63 10.02 -7.38
C ILE A 25 7.09 9.68 -7.12
N ASP A 26 7.46 8.40 -7.20
CA ASP A 26 8.85 7.98 -6.98
C ASP A 26 9.79 8.50 -8.06
N GLU A 27 9.37 8.53 -9.33
CA GLU A 27 10.15 9.14 -10.41
C GLU A 27 10.41 10.62 -10.16
N TYR A 28 9.37 11.36 -9.74
CA TYR A 28 9.48 12.77 -9.34
C TYR A 28 10.52 12.94 -8.23
N TYR A 29 10.52 12.04 -7.26
CA TYR A 29 11.45 12.04 -6.13
C TYR A 29 12.87 11.61 -6.47
N ALA A 30 13.05 10.69 -7.43
CA ALA A 30 14.34 10.22 -7.90
C ALA A 30 15.07 11.25 -8.78
N GLY A 31 14.38 12.32 -9.20
CA GLY A 31 14.95 13.39 -10.03
C GLY A 31 15.13 13.00 -11.50
N ASP A 32 14.53 11.88 -11.94
CA ASP A 32 14.66 11.39 -13.31
C ASP A 32 13.59 12.05 -14.20
N LEU A 33 13.97 13.16 -14.84
CA LEU A 33 13.06 14.10 -15.52
C LEU A 33 12.59 13.66 -16.92
N ASN A 34 12.92 12.44 -17.38
CA ASN A 34 12.90 12.11 -18.80
C ASN A 34 11.77 11.19 -19.30
N ILE A 35 10.73 10.87 -18.52
CA ILE A 35 9.61 10.03 -18.99
C ILE A 35 8.35 10.86 -19.26
N ALA A 36 7.89 10.82 -20.52
CA ALA A 36 6.81 11.62 -21.10
C ALA A 36 5.38 11.07 -20.87
N GLY A 37 5.23 9.93 -20.20
CA GLY A 37 3.98 9.17 -20.16
C GLY A 37 2.88 9.65 -19.21
N GLU A 38 3.16 10.57 -18.28
CA GLU A 38 2.16 10.90 -17.24
C GLU A 38 2.18 12.34 -16.75
N LYS A 39 2.00 13.26 -17.70
CA LYS A 39 1.93 14.70 -17.43
C LYS A 39 0.82 15.07 -16.43
N ASN A 40 -0.31 14.36 -16.42
CA ASN A 40 -1.50 14.74 -15.64
C ASN A 40 -1.42 14.39 -14.15
N SER A 41 -1.03 13.17 -13.78
CA SER A 41 -0.82 12.77 -12.36
C SER A 41 0.29 13.60 -11.73
N ARG A 42 1.39 13.81 -12.47
CA ARG A 42 2.51 14.68 -12.08
C ARG A 42 2.06 16.13 -11.88
N ASN A 43 1.26 16.68 -12.80
CA ASN A 43 0.72 18.03 -12.66
C ASN A 43 -0.23 18.15 -11.47
N LEU A 44 -1.08 17.15 -11.22
CA LEU A 44 -1.97 17.14 -10.06
C LEU A 44 -1.19 17.07 -8.75
N LEU A 45 -0.20 16.19 -8.65
CA LEU A 45 0.67 16.11 -7.48
C LEU A 45 1.42 17.43 -7.25
N ASN A 46 2.02 18.00 -8.30
CA ASN A 46 2.69 19.30 -8.22
C ASN A 46 1.73 20.42 -7.79
N PHE A 47 0.50 20.41 -8.30
CA PHE A 47 -0.54 21.36 -7.91
C PHE A 47 -0.94 21.19 -6.44
N LEU A 48 -1.11 19.95 -5.97
CA LEU A 48 -1.43 19.65 -4.57
C LEU A 48 -0.29 20.07 -3.62
N ILE A 49 0.96 19.75 -3.98
CA ILE A 49 2.15 20.18 -3.21
C ILE A 49 2.25 21.71 -3.20
N SER A 50 1.95 22.38 -4.30
CA SER A 50 2.02 23.86 -4.36
C SER A 50 0.91 24.54 -3.58
N ASN A 51 -0.22 23.87 -3.35
CA ASN A 51 -1.42 24.44 -2.73
C ASN A 51 -1.61 24.07 -1.26
N ASN A 52 -0.83 23.14 -0.71
CA ASN A 52 -0.95 22.75 0.70
C ASN A 52 -0.45 23.84 1.67
N ASN A 53 0.04 24.98 1.15
CA ASN A 53 0.49 26.15 1.91
C ASN A 53 1.50 25.84 3.04
N CYS A 54 2.17 24.69 3.01
CA CYS A 54 3.17 24.36 4.02
C CYS A 54 4.31 25.39 3.99
N SER A 55 4.83 25.74 5.16
CA SER A 55 5.98 26.63 5.28
C SER A 55 7.22 26.00 4.67
N SER A 56 8.18 26.82 4.23
CA SER A 56 9.52 26.34 3.86
C SER A 56 10.26 25.67 5.02
N ASP A 57 9.85 25.97 6.25
CA ASP A 57 10.41 25.38 7.47
C ASP A 57 9.84 23.99 7.77
N ASP A 58 8.71 23.63 7.15
CA ASP A 58 8.14 22.29 7.28
C ASP A 58 9.02 21.26 6.54
N PRO A 59 9.28 20.09 7.15
CA PRO A 59 9.99 19.03 6.45
C PRO A 59 9.25 18.66 5.16
N LYS A 60 9.91 18.86 4.00
CA LYS A 60 9.34 18.56 2.67
C LYS A 60 8.62 17.20 2.59
N ILE A 61 9.15 16.19 3.30
CA ILE A 61 8.55 14.85 3.35
C ILE A 61 7.13 14.82 3.95
N ILE A 62 6.82 15.70 4.90
CA ILE A 62 5.48 15.81 5.51
C ILE A 62 4.51 16.46 4.52
N SER A 63 4.93 17.55 3.87
CA SER A 63 4.16 18.22 2.81
C SER A 63 3.79 17.25 1.68
N ASP A 64 4.74 16.43 1.25
CA ASP A 64 4.52 15.44 0.19
C ASP A 64 3.63 14.26 0.66
N PHE A 65 3.76 13.84 1.92
CA PHE A 65 2.85 12.86 2.52
C PHE A 65 1.41 13.39 2.60
N ILE A 66 1.21 14.67 2.95
CA ILE A 66 -0.10 15.33 2.93
C ILE A 66 -0.67 15.34 1.51
N ALA A 67 0.12 15.73 0.52
CA ALA A 67 -0.32 15.75 -0.87
C ALA A 67 -0.75 14.35 -1.35
N LEU A 68 -0.02 13.30 -0.94
CA LEU A 68 -0.37 11.92 -1.24
C LEU A 68 -1.71 11.51 -0.61
N LEU A 69 -1.95 11.86 0.66
CA LEU A 69 -3.21 11.59 1.34
C LEU A 69 -4.38 12.32 0.68
N ILE A 70 -4.20 13.58 0.28
CA ILE A 70 -5.23 14.36 -0.42
C ILE A 70 -5.55 13.74 -1.78
N LEU A 71 -4.52 13.34 -2.53
CA LEU A 71 -4.68 12.62 -3.80
C LEU A 71 -5.52 11.35 -3.59
N PHE A 72 -5.16 10.54 -2.59
CA PHE A 72 -5.85 9.30 -2.26
C PHE A 72 -7.29 9.51 -1.77
N ASN A 73 -7.54 10.59 -1.04
CA ASN A 73 -8.88 10.96 -0.63
C ASN A 73 -9.77 11.31 -1.84
N GLY A 74 -9.20 11.90 -2.89
CA GLY A 74 -9.89 12.24 -4.14
C GLY A 74 -10.10 11.07 -5.12
N ILE A 75 -9.37 9.95 -4.97
CA ILE A 75 -9.54 8.78 -5.86
C ILE A 75 -10.84 8.05 -5.55
N GLY A 76 -11.69 7.80 -6.56
CA GLY A 76 -12.85 6.92 -6.44
C GLY A 76 -13.94 7.45 -5.50
N SER A 77 -14.39 8.70 -5.72
CA SER A 77 -15.47 9.35 -4.95
C SER A 77 -16.80 8.57 -4.96
N ASP A 78 -17.01 7.69 -5.95
CA ASP A 78 -18.20 6.84 -6.09
C ASP A 78 -17.97 5.38 -5.65
N GLU A 79 -16.76 5.04 -5.21
CA GLU A 79 -16.35 3.66 -4.92
C GLU A 79 -16.08 3.47 -3.43
N ASN A 80 -16.58 2.39 -2.84
CA ASN A 80 -16.33 1.99 -1.45
C ASN A 80 -14.88 1.49 -1.26
N LEU A 81 -13.89 2.28 -1.69
CA LEU A 81 -12.48 2.00 -1.49
C LEU A 81 -12.16 2.20 -0.01
N ASP A 82 -11.53 1.18 0.57
CA ASP A 82 -11.20 1.14 1.99
C ASP A 82 -10.16 2.21 2.32
N SER A 83 -10.56 3.25 3.06
CA SER A 83 -9.66 4.33 3.47
C SER A 83 -8.49 3.81 4.29
N ASP A 84 -8.68 2.72 5.04
CA ASP A 84 -7.62 2.01 5.75
C ASP A 84 -6.51 1.55 4.81
N LYS A 85 -6.88 1.03 3.63
CA LYS A 85 -5.93 0.53 2.63
C LYS A 85 -5.17 1.66 1.95
N LEU A 86 -5.84 2.76 1.63
CA LEU A 86 -5.20 3.95 1.05
C LEU A 86 -4.16 4.55 1.99
N VAL A 87 -4.52 4.66 3.26
CA VAL A 87 -3.64 5.15 4.31
C VAL A 87 -2.46 4.19 4.51
N GLU A 88 -2.68 2.87 4.44
CA GLU A 88 -1.59 1.88 4.49
C GLU A 88 -0.50 2.19 3.47
N TYR A 89 -0.90 2.41 2.21
CA TYR A 89 0.05 2.64 1.16
C TYR A 89 0.78 3.97 1.29
N ALA A 90 0.09 5.01 1.76
CA ALA A 90 0.73 6.28 2.07
C ALA A 90 1.80 6.12 3.17
N ILE A 91 1.52 5.32 4.21
CA ILE A 91 2.46 5.01 5.29
C ILE A 91 3.65 4.19 4.79
N LEU A 92 3.42 3.19 3.92
CA LEU A 92 4.50 2.42 3.30
C LEU A 92 5.46 3.35 2.53
N TRP A 93 4.90 4.25 1.70
CA TRP A 93 5.66 5.22 0.92
C TRP A 93 6.44 6.20 1.80
N LEU A 94 5.78 6.75 2.83
CA LEU A 94 6.42 7.65 3.80
C LEU A 94 7.59 6.96 4.50
N SER A 95 7.37 5.73 4.97
CA SER A 95 8.38 4.97 5.71
C SER A 95 9.61 4.67 4.84
N TYR A 96 9.39 4.29 3.58
CA TYR A 96 10.47 4.13 2.61
C TYR A 96 11.29 5.42 2.46
N ASN A 97 10.64 6.54 2.16
CA ASN A 97 11.35 7.80 1.93
C ASN A 97 12.09 8.33 3.18
N ILE A 98 11.57 8.09 4.38
CA ILE A 98 12.29 8.39 5.63
C ILE A 98 13.54 7.52 5.76
N ASN A 99 13.40 6.21 5.54
CA ASN A 99 14.51 5.25 5.62
C ASN A 99 15.63 5.58 4.62
N GLN A 100 15.28 6.02 3.41
CA GLN A 100 16.27 6.46 2.40
C GLN A 100 17.09 7.69 2.86
N LYS A 101 16.51 8.58 3.67
CA LYS A 101 17.18 9.81 4.14
C LYS A 101 17.98 9.62 5.42
N LYS A 102 17.43 8.90 6.41
CA LYS A 102 18.07 8.68 7.72
C LYS A 102 19.07 7.51 7.72
N GLY A 103 19.05 6.64 6.71
CA GLY A 103 19.87 5.43 6.69
C GLY A 103 19.38 4.39 7.70
N ASN A 104 20.31 3.68 8.36
CA ASN A 104 20.01 2.54 9.24
C ASN A 104 19.56 2.91 10.66
N GLU A 105 19.20 4.16 10.94
CA GLU A 105 18.68 4.55 12.26
C GLU A 105 17.31 3.91 12.52
N THR A 106 17.20 3.19 13.63
CA THR A 106 15.95 2.56 14.04
C THR A 106 15.02 3.60 14.67
N THR A 107 14.02 4.05 13.92
CA THR A 107 12.92 4.87 14.42
C THR A 107 11.61 4.09 14.26
N ARG A 108 10.80 4.03 15.32
CA ARG A 108 9.46 3.42 15.24
C ARG A 108 8.50 4.36 14.54
N LEU A 109 7.53 3.79 13.83
CA LEU A 109 6.55 4.59 13.08
C LEU A 109 5.69 5.47 14.00
N ASP A 110 5.28 4.96 15.16
CA ASP A 110 4.46 5.68 16.13
C ASP A 110 5.20 6.90 16.75
N ASP A 111 6.48 6.73 17.06
CA ASP A 111 7.35 7.78 17.56
C ASP A 111 7.48 8.89 16.51
N PHE A 112 7.83 8.54 15.27
CA PHE A 112 7.95 9.52 14.18
C PHE A 112 6.64 10.28 13.97
N HIS A 113 5.53 9.57 13.96
CA HIS A 113 4.21 10.16 13.78
C HIS A 113 3.85 11.13 14.91
N SER A 114 4.08 10.75 16.15
CA SER A 114 3.78 11.58 17.33
C SER A 114 4.69 12.79 17.42
N GLU A 115 5.96 12.65 17.03
CA GLU A 115 6.96 13.71 17.13
C GLU A 115 6.92 14.70 15.98
N HIS A 116 6.68 14.23 14.77
CA HIS A 116 6.84 15.03 13.57
C HIS A 116 5.54 15.28 12.81
N ILE A 117 4.59 14.35 12.75
CA ILE A 117 3.36 14.52 11.95
C ILE A 117 2.29 15.24 12.77
N LYS A 118 1.93 14.70 13.95
CA LYS A 118 0.86 15.27 14.79
C LYS A 118 1.15 16.69 15.29
N ARG A 119 2.42 17.04 15.42
CA ARG A 119 2.89 18.36 15.86
C ARG A 119 3.10 19.34 14.70
N ASN A 120 2.91 18.90 13.46
CA ASN A 120 3.11 19.74 12.29
C ASN A 120 1.85 20.55 12.00
N ASP A 121 1.98 21.88 11.97
CA ASP A 121 0.87 22.78 11.72
C ASP A 121 0.30 22.59 10.31
N CYS A 122 1.15 22.38 9.30
CA CYS A 122 0.68 22.12 7.93
C CYS A 122 -0.20 20.86 7.84
N TYR A 123 0.19 19.77 8.53
CA TYR A 123 -0.64 18.57 8.63
C TYR A 123 -2.00 18.85 9.26
N ASN A 124 -2.00 19.59 10.37
CA ASN A 124 -3.22 19.92 11.12
C ASN A 124 -4.17 20.84 10.35
N GLU A 125 -3.65 21.69 9.47
CA GLU A 125 -4.44 22.58 8.62
C GLU A 125 -5.04 21.87 7.39
N ASN A 126 -4.33 20.89 6.82
CA ASN A 126 -4.71 20.25 5.56
C ASN A 126 -5.48 18.94 5.72
N ILE A 127 -5.32 18.23 6.83
CA ILE A 127 -6.00 16.96 7.08
C ILE A 127 -7.12 17.17 8.09
N SER A 128 -8.34 16.74 7.75
CA SER A 128 -9.48 16.90 8.64
C SER A 128 -9.33 16.05 9.90
N ALA A 129 -9.78 16.57 11.05
CA ALA A 129 -9.75 15.84 12.31
C ALA A 129 -10.72 14.64 12.33
N ASP A 130 -11.87 14.78 11.65
CA ASP A 130 -12.94 13.78 11.64
C ASP A 130 -13.64 13.68 10.27
N SER A 131 -14.61 12.75 10.20
CA SER A 131 -15.39 12.48 9.00
C SER A 131 -16.42 13.55 8.62
N ASN A 132 -16.62 14.62 9.43
CA ASN A 132 -17.64 15.63 9.17
C ASN A 132 -17.36 16.45 7.90
N SER A 133 -16.10 16.46 7.46
CA SER A 133 -15.64 17.05 6.20
C SER A 133 -16.15 16.33 4.95
N GLY A 134 -16.71 15.12 5.09
CA GLY A 134 -17.02 14.23 3.96
C GLY A 134 -15.79 13.52 3.39
N ASN A 135 -14.59 13.78 3.94
CA ASN A 135 -13.37 13.08 3.56
C ASN A 135 -13.36 11.66 4.13
N LYS A 136 -12.93 10.70 3.32
CA LYS A 136 -12.76 9.30 3.75
C LYS A 136 -11.42 9.08 4.47
N ILE A 137 -10.42 9.92 4.17
CA ILE A 137 -9.13 9.96 4.88
C ILE A 137 -9.13 11.19 5.78
N TYR A 138 -8.97 10.96 7.08
CA TYR A 138 -8.92 11.97 8.12
C TYR A 138 -8.04 11.45 9.27
N MET A 139 -7.71 12.31 10.23
CA MET A 139 -6.69 12.03 11.26
C MET A 139 -6.92 10.71 12.01
N GLU A 140 -8.15 10.43 12.48
CA GLU A 140 -8.43 9.19 13.23
C GLU A 140 -8.14 7.91 12.42
N VAL A 141 -8.38 7.93 11.11
CA VAL A 141 -8.08 6.78 10.22
C VAL A 141 -6.58 6.60 10.10
N ILE A 142 -5.84 7.70 9.96
CA ILE A 142 -4.38 7.72 9.88
C ILE A 142 -3.77 7.21 11.18
N ASP A 143 -4.22 7.76 12.31
CA ASP A 143 -3.82 7.37 13.67
C ASP A 143 -4.02 5.87 13.90
N THR A 144 -5.24 5.39 13.65
CA THR A 144 -5.61 3.98 13.84
C THR A 144 -4.73 3.07 12.99
N LYS A 145 -4.45 3.47 11.75
CA LYS A 145 -3.62 2.67 10.84
C LYS A 145 -2.17 2.62 11.30
N ILE A 146 -1.60 3.75 11.70
CA ILE A 146 -0.24 3.84 12.25
C ILE A 146 -0.10 2.99 13.51
N GLU A 147 -1.07 3.05 14.42
CA GLU A 147 -1.09 2.20 15.62
C GLU A 147 -1.13 0.71 15.29
N SER A 148 -1.88 0.30 14.25
CA SER A 148 -1.93 -1.10 13.80
C SER A 148 -0.63 -1.59 13.16
N MET A 149 0.18 -0.66 12.64
CA MET A 149 1.43 -0.92 11.91
C MET A 149 2.68 -0.52 12.71
N ASN A 150 2.59 -0.55 14.04
CA ASN A 150 3.61 -0.01 14.93
C ASN A 150 4.88 -0.90 15.02
N ILE A 151 5.69 -0.85 13.97
CA ILE A 151 7.02 -1.47 13.86
C ILE A 151 8.03 -0.43 13.38
N ASP A 152 9.29 -0.84 13.26
CA ASP A 152 10.37 0.03 12.81
C ASP A 152 10.13 0.47 11.35
N ILE A 153 10.34 1.76 11.09
CA ILE A 153 10.21 2.36 9.75
C ILE A 153 11.03 1.60 8.71
N LYS A 154 12.21 1.09 9.11
CA LYS A 154 13.07 0.25 8.26
C LYS A 154 12.38 -1.05 7.82
N ASP A 155 11.63 -1.69 8.71
CA ASP A 155 10.89 -2.91 8.36
C ASP A 155 9.73 -2.58 7.42
N ILE A 156 9.01 -1.49 7.66
CA ILE A 156 7.94 -1.00 6.77
C ILE A 156 8.52 -0.63 5.40
N SER A 157 9.70 -0.01 5.35
CA SER A 157 10.43 0.29 4.12
C SER A 157 10.74 -0.97 3.30
N ASN A 158 11.10 -2.09 3.95
CA ASN A 158 11.28 -3.36 3.25
C ASN A 158 9.96 -3.91 2.66
N PHE A 159 8.83 -3.68 3.33
CA PHE A 159 7.52 -4.01 2.76
C PHE A 159 7.18 -3.14 1.55
N TYR A 160 7.49 -1.84 1.62
CA TYR A 160 7.32 -0.94 0.49
C TYR A 160 8.13 -1.40 -0.73
N ASP A 161 9.38 -1.82 -0.52
CA ASP A 161 10.21 -2.41 -1.59
C ASP A 161 9.53 -3.58 -2.32
N ALA A 162 8.92 -4.51 -1.56
CA ALA A 162 8.19 -5.63 -2.16
C ALA A 162 6.90 -5.17 -2.84
N PHE A 163 6.14 -4.29 -2.19
CA PHE A 163 4.93 -3.69 -2.74
C PHE A 163 5.21 -2.93 -4.05
N LYS A 164 6.32 -2.21 -4.13
CA LYS A 164 6.77 -1.51 -5.33
C LYS A 164 7.03 -2.47 -6.48
N SER A 165 7.72 -3.59 -6.22
CA SER A 165 7.89 -4.64 -7.25
C SER A 165 6.56 -5.21 -7.73
N LEU A 166 5.57 -5.39 -6.83
CA LEU A 166 4.21 -5.77 -7.23
C LEU A 166 3.54 -4.68 -8.10
N CYS A 167 3.69 -3.41 -7.76
CA CYS A 167 3.19 -2.30 -8.56
C CYS A 167 3.82 -2.21 -9.96
N ASN A 168 5.10 -2.58 -10.08
CA ASN A 168 5.75 -2.70 -11.39
C ASN A 168 5.11 -3.82 -12.22
N MET A 169 4.74 -4.95 -11.60
CA MET A 169 3.99 -6.00 -12.31
C MET A 169 2.63 -5.50 -12.80
N TYR A 170 1.88 -4.76 -11.97
CA TYR A 170 0.62 -4.13 -12.40
C TYR A 170 0.80 -3.16 -13.56
N SER A 171 1.87 -2.37 -13.52
CA SER A 171 2.17 -1.39 -14.58
C SER A 171 2.54 -2.09 -15.89
N GLU A 172 3.31 -3.18 -15.82
CA GLU A 172 3.68 -4.01 -16.97
C GLU A 172 2.44 -4.55 -17.67
N ILE A 173 1.51 -5.17 -16.92
CA ILE A 173 0.28 -5.71 -17.51
C ILE A 173 -0.73 -4.62 -17.85
N GLY A 174 -0.61 -3.40 -17.31
CA GLY A 174 -1.52 -2.28 -17.54
C GLY A 174 -1.26 -1.52 -18.86
N ALA A 175 -0.16 -1.79 -19.55
CA ALA A 175 0.16 -1.14 -20.83
C ALA A 175 -0.87 -1.49 -21.93
N GLU A 176 -1.15 -0.53 -22.82
CA GLU A 176 -2.15 -0.65 -23.89
C GLU A 176 -1.87 -1.85 -24.81
N ASP A 177 -0.60 -2.04 -25.20
CA ASP A 177 -0.17 -3.12 -26.09
C ASP A 177 0.47 -4.31 -25.36
N TYR A 178 0.16 -4.49 -24.07
CA TYR A 178 0.75 -5.57 -23.29
C TYR A 178 0.40 -6.94 -23.90
N GLN A 179 1.43 -7.71 -24.25
CA GLN A 179 1.31 -9.09 -24.68
C GLN A 179 1.58 -10.02 -23.50
N CYS A 180 0.66 -10.96 -23.28
CA CYS A 180 0.74 -11.92 -22.19
C CYS A 180 2.04 -12.73 -22.18
N ASN A 181 2.94 -12.37 -21.27
CA ASN A 181 4.19 -13.04 -21.07
C ASN A 181 4.09 -14.03 -19.90
N LYS A 182 4.35 -15.32 -20.16
CA LYS A 182 4.39 -16.34 -19.11
C LYS A 182 5.51 -16.10 -18.09
N CYS A 183 6.52 -15.30 -18.43
CA CYS A 183 7.72 -15.08 -17.65
C CYS A 183 7.84 -13.58 -17.31
N LEU A 184 7.52 -13.18 -16.08
CA LEU A 184 7.60 -11.79 -15.65
C LEU A 184 8.91 -11.51 -14.92
N GLU A 185 9.64 -10.47 -15.35
CA GLU A 185 10.85 -10.02 -14.66
C GLU A 185 10.52 -9.36 -13.32
N ASN A 186 9.48 -8.54 -13.28
CA ASN A 186 9.02 -7.89 -12.05
C ASN A 186 8.52 -8.92 -11.01
N ALA A 187 7.99 -10.07 -11.45
CA ALA A 187 7.63 -11.17 -10.54
C ALA A 187 8.86 -11.79 -9.85
N ARG A 188 10.02 -11.84 -10.54
CA ARG A 188 11.28 -12.25 -9.91
C ARG A 188 11.67 -11.28 -8.82
N GLU A 189 11.65 -9.98 -9.11
CA GLU A 189 12.02 -8.95 -8.13
C GLU A 189 11.13 -9.01 -6.88
N LEU A 190 9.82 -9.13 -7.07
CA LEU A 190 8.86 -9.29 -5.98
C LEU A 190 9.23 -10.48 -5.09
N PHE A 191 9.51 -11.65 -5.68
CA PHE A 191 9.84 -12.85 -4.90
C PHE A 191 11.18 -12.74 -4.17
N GLU A 192 12.19 -12.11 -4.78
CA GLU A 192 13.49 -11.83 -4.14
C GLU A 192 13.33 -10.89 -2.94
N LYS A 193 12.46 -9.87 -3.05
CA LYS A 193 12.13 -8.97 -1.93
C LYS A 193 11.31 -9.68 -0.85
N TYR A 194 10.33 -10.50 -1.25
CA TYR A 194 9.50 -11.26 -0.33
C TYR A 194 10.28 -12.26 0.52
N GLU A 195 11.29 -12.94 -0.04
CA GLU A 195 12.13 -13.84 0.77
C GLU A 195 12.88 -13.13 1.87
N LYS A 196 13.33 -11.90 1.64
CA LYS A 196 13.95 -11.08 2.68
C LYS A 196 12.96 -10.79 3.81
N LEU A 197 11.71 -10.49 3.45
CA LEU A 197 10.63 -10.29 4.41
C LEU A 197 10.31 -11.57 5.19
N LYS A 198 10.32 -12.73 4.52
CA LYS A 198 10.01 -14.02 5.14
C LYS A 198 11.13 -14.51 6.06
N ASN A 199 12.39 -14.35 5.68
CA ASN A 199 13.52 -14.70 6.54
C ASN A 199 13.51 -13.88 7.84
N ALA A 200 12.98 -12.66 7.80
CA ALA A 200 12.75 -11.85 8.99
C ALA A 200 11.57 -12.32 9.87
N LEU A 201 10.64 -13.17 9.37
CA LEU A 201 9.52 -13.72 10.16
C LEU A 201 9.97 -14.73 11.22
N TYR A 202 11.12 -15.38 11.04
CA TYR A 202 11.64 -16.36 12.00
C TYR A 202 12.10 -15.72 13.32
N ILE A 203 12.17 -14.38 13.37
CA ILE A 203 12.63 -13.60 14.53
C ILE A 203 11.41 -12.92 15.16
N ASP A 204 10.58 -13.67 15.89
CA ASP A 204 9.47 -13.21 16.77
C ASP A 204 8.83 -11.85 16.41
N LYS A 205 8.42 -11.67 15.14
CA LYS A 205 7.86 -10.39 14.68
C LYS A 205 6.36 -10.35 14.99
N GLY A 206 5.94 -9.27 15.65
CA GLY A 206 4.59 -9.08 16.19
C GLY A 206 3.48 -8.96 15.13
N SER A 207 2.24 -8.78 15.61
CA SER A 207 1.01 -8.78 14.80
C SER A 207 1.04 -7.80 13.62
N SER A 208 1.65 -6.63 13.78
CA SER A 208 1.78 -5.60 12.75
C SER A 208 2.54 -6.09 11.50
N TYR A 209 3.58 -6.88 11.70
CA TYR A 209 4.37 -7.44 10.59
C TYR A 209 3.55 -8.48 9.80
N LEU A 210 2.81 -9.34 10.50
CA LEU A 210 1.91 -10.32 9.87
C LEU A 210 0.76 -9.64 9.13
N GLN A 211 0.26 -8.51 9.63
CA GLN A 211 -0.76 -7.72 8.96
C GLN A 211 -0.24 -7.15 7.63
N LEU A 212 0.94 -6.55 7.61
CA LEU A 212 1.58 -6.05 6.38
C LEU A 212 1.84 -7.17 5.37
N LEU A 213 2.31 -8.33 5.85
CA LEU A 213 2.52 -9.50 5.01
C LEU A 213 1.20 -9.98 4.39
N SER A 214 0.13 -10.07 5.19
CA SER A 214 -1.20 -10.43 4.72
C SER A 214 -1.72 -9.45 3.68
N SER A 215 -1.45 -8.16 3.88
CA SER A 215 -1.89 -7.10 2.98
C SER A 215 -1.23 -7.23 1.60
N LEU A 216 0.11 -7.37 1.56
CA LEU A 216 0.87 -7.67 0.34
C LEU A 216 0.39 -8.98 -0.31
N SER A 217 0.06 -9.99 0.51
CA SER A 217 -0.47 -11.28 0.06
C SER A 217 -1.78 -11.16 -0.72
N ASN A 218 -2.67 -10.31 -0.22
CA ASN A 218 -3.96 -10.04 -0.83
C ASN A 218 -3.79 -9.29 -2.15
N ASP A 219 -2.94 -8.25 -2.18
CA ASP A 219 -2.73 -7.46 -3.40
C ASP A 219 -2.14 -8.32 -4.54
N TYR A 220 -1.19 -9.21 -4.22
CA TYR A 220 -0.65 -10.13 -5.23
C TYR A 220 -1.66 -11.17 -5.72
N ASN A 221 -2.58 -11.62 -4.86
CA ASN A 221 -3.66 -12.49 -5.30
C ASN A 221 -4.60 -11.78 -6.28
N ILE A 222 -4.84 -10.49 -6.05
CA ILE A 222 -5.67 -9.67 -6.93
C ILE A 222 -4.93 -9.45 -8.25
N PHE A 223 -3.60 -9.29 -8.21
CA PHE A 223 -2.78 -9.25 -9.43
C PHE A 223 -2.93 -10.53 -10.24
N LYS A 224 -2.87 -11.70 -9.59
CA LYS A 224 -3.08 -13.00 -10.26
C LYS A 224 -4.44 -13.07 -10.95
N GLN A 225 -5.49 -12.60 -10.28
CA GLN A 225 -6.83 -12.57 -10.87
C GLN A 225 -6.85 -11.68 -12.11
N GLU A 226 -6.27 -10.48 -12.03
CA GLU A 226 -6.22 -9.56 -13.16
C GLU A 226 -5.40 -10.11 -14.33
N TYR A 227 -4.25 -10.72 -14.04
CA TYR A 227 -3.45 -11.41 -15.04
C TYR A 227 -4.28 -12.51 -15.74
N ASN A 228 -5.02 -13.32 -14.99
CA ASN A 228 -5.88 -14.37 -15.56
C ASN A 228 -7.01 -13.79 -16.42
N ILE A 229 -7.60 -12.66 -16.02
CA ILE A 229 -8.64 -11.97 -16.82
C ILE A 229 -8.03 -11.47 -18.14
N LYS A 230 -6.88 -10.80 -18.08
CA LYS A 230 -6.22 -10.21 -19.25
C LYS A 230 -5.60 -11.25 -20.19
N CYS A 231 -5.09 -12.37 -19.64
CA CYS A 231 -4.34 -13.39 -20.36
C CYS A 231 -5.03 -14.74 -20.54
N GLY A 232 -6.27 -14.86 -20.07
CA GLY A 232 -7.08 -16.08 -20.11
C GLY A 232 -6.93 -16.92 -18.84
N ASN A 233 -8.02 -17.56 -18.42
CA ASN A 233 -8.17 -18.22 -17.12
C ASN A 233 -7.17 -19.37 -16.84
N ASP A 234 -6.54 -19.95 -17.88
CA ASP A 234 -5.53 -21.01 -17.75
C ASP A 234 -4.09 -20.49 -17.79
N SER A 235 -3.90 -19.17 -17.83
CA SER A 235 -2.58 -18.56 -17.93
C SER A 235 -1.95 -18.38 -16.54
N SER A 236 -1.01 -19.25 -16.18
CA SER A 236 -0.11 -19.00 -15.04
C SER A 236 1.12 -18.24 -15.50
N PHE A 237 1.44 -17.12 -14.87
CA PHE A 237 2.78 -16.52 -15.00
C PHE A 237 3.77 -17.17 -14.02
N VAL A 238 5.05 -17.08 -14.35
CA VAL A 238 6.18 -17.46 -13.51
C VAL A 238 7.18 -16.32 -13.44
N ALA A 239 8.00 -16.31 -12.39
CA ALA A 239 9.15 -15.42 -12.33
C ALA A 239 10.24 -15.87 -13.31
N CYS A 240 10.83 -14.94 -14.04
CA CYS A 240 11.91 -15.28 -14.95
C CYS A 240 13.15 -15.80 -14.21
N PRO A 241 13.60 -17.03 -14.46
CA PRO A 241 14.77 -17.58 -13.76
C PRO A 241 16.05 -16.89 -14.24
N ARG A 242 16.95 -16.55 -13.30
CA ARG A 242 18.36 -16.17 -13.62
C ARG A 242 19.27 -17.40 -13.80
N SER A 243 18.94 -18.51 -13.14
CA SER A 243 19.63 -19.81 -13.19
C SER A 243 18.72 -20.93 -12.63
N SER A 244 19.08 -22.20 -12.80
CA SER A 244 18.24 -23.34 -12.36
C SER A 244 18.07 -23.42 -10.83
N ILE A 245 19.07 -22.97 -10.06
CA ILE A 245 19.07 -22.98 -8.59
C ILE A 245 18.05 -21.97 -8.04
N ILE A 246 18.01 -20.78 -8.64
CA ILE A 246 17.07 -19.71 -8.23
C ILE A 246 15.63 -20.08 -8.62
N LYS A 247 15.44 -20.83 -9.72
CA LYS A 247 14.13 -21.28 -10.18
C LYS A 247 13.37 -22.09 -9.11
N ASN A 248 14.02 -23.03 -8.43
CA ASN A 248 13.38 -23.86 -7.41
C ASN A 248 12.99 -23.05 -6.17
N ILE A 249 13.81 -22.10 -5.76
CA ILE A 249 13.53 -21.19 -4.63
C ILE A 249 12.30 -20.32 -4.94
N LEU A 250 12.25 -19.70 -6.11
CA LEU A 250 11.12 -18.87 -6.59
C LEU A 250 9.80 -19.65 -6.67
N ILE A 251 9.84 -20.91 -7.10
CA ILE A 251 8.66 -21.78 -7.12
C ILE A 251 8.16 -22.06 -5.70
N THR A 252 9.07 -22.40 -4.77
CA THR A 252 8.69 -22.62 -3.37
C THR A 252 8.09 -21.36 -2.73
N ILE A 253 8.62 -20.17 -3.04
CA ILE A 253 8.08 -18.89 -2.61
C ILE A 253 6.68 -18.67 -3.12
N ALA A 254 6.46 -18.84 -4.43
CA ALA A 254 5.15 -18.64 -5.04
C ALA A 254 4.08 -19.57 -4.43
N ILE A 255 4.46 -20.82 -4.10
CA ILE A 255 3.59 -21.78 -3.43
C ILE A 255 3.28 -21.35 -1.99
N ILE A 256 4.29 -20.95 -1.22
CA ILE A 256 4.11 -20.48 0.16
C ILE A 256 3.26 -19.21 0.19
N PHE A 257 3.50 -18.29 -0.73
CA PHE A 257 2.75 -17.05 -0.85
C PHE A 257 1.28 -17.34 -1.16
N ALA A 258 1.01 -18.20 -2.15
CA ALA A 258 -0.35 -18.63 -2.49
C ALA A 258 -1.05 -19.33 -1.31
N ALA A 259 -0.35 -20.22 -0.60
CA ALA A 259 -0.89 -20.92 0.56
C ALA A 259 -1.15 -19.98 1.76
N SER A 260 -0.26 -19.01 1.97
CA SER A 260 -0.36 -18.02 3.06
C SER A 260 -1.57 -17.11 2.86
N SER A 261 -1.85 -16.68 1.62
CA SER A 261 -3.04 -15.87 1.34
C SER A 261 -4.35 -16.60 1.64
N ILE A 262 -4.40 -17.93 1.45
CA ILE A 262 -5.60 -18.73 1.75
C ILE A 262 -5.83 -18.81 3.26
N LEU A 263 -4.77 -19.06 4.04
CA LEU A 263 -4.85 -19.15 5.50
C LEU A 263 -5.14 -17.78 6.14
N LEU A 264 -4.56 -16.71 5.62
CA LEU A 264 -4.73 -15.34 6.12
C LEU A 264 -6.05 -14.70 5.68
N GLY A 265 -6.56 -15.03 4.49
CA GLY A 265 -7.89 -14.55 4.05
C GLY A 265 -9.03 -15.07 4.91
N VAL A 266 -8.91 -16.30 5.43
CA VAL A 266 -9.86 -16.89 6.37
C VAL A 266 -9.75 -16.23 7.75
N SER A 267 -8.54 -15.94 8.23
CA SER A 267 -8.33 -15.28 9.52
C SER A 267 -8.77 -13.81 9.51
N TYR A 268 -8.50 -13.07 8.42
CA TYR A 268 -8.93 -11.68 8.25
C TYR A 268 -10.46 -11.54 8.24
N LYS A 269 -11.18 -12.41 7.50
CA LYS A 269 -12.65 -12.44 7.53
C LYS A 269 -13.20 -12.69 8.94
N TYR A 270 -12.57 -13.59 9.70
CA TYR A 270 -12.94 -13.86 11.09
C TYR A 270 -12.64 -12.68 12.02
N SER A 271 -11.50 -12.01 11.84
CA SER A 271 -11.06 -10.87 12.66
C SER A 271 -11.91 -9.62 12.38
N LEU A 272 -12.18 -9.29 11.11
CA LEU A 272 -13.04 -8.18 10.70
C LEU A 272 -14.47 -8.33 11.23
N PHE A 273 -14.99 -9.58 11.24
CA PHE A 273 -16.26 -9.90 11.92
C PHE A 273 -16.20 -9.67 13.43
N GLY A 274 -15.08 -10.01 14.06
CA GLY A 274 -14.82 -9.76 15.48
C GLY A 274 -14.78 -8.25 15.83
N PHE A 275 -14.06 -7.45 15.04
CA PHE A 275 -13.94 -6.00 15.24
C PHE A 275 -15.27 -5.26 15.03
N ARG A 276 -16.03 -5.59 13.97
CA ARG A 276 -17.40 -5.05 13.77
C ARG A 276 -18.29 -5.33 14.96
N LYS A 277 -18.25 -6.55 15.50
CA LYS A 277 -19.06 -6.95 16.66
C LYS A 277 -18.63 -6.21 17.93
N ARG A 278 -17.35 -5.89 18.10
CA ARG A 278 -16.82 -5.15 19.24
C ARG A 278 -17.17 -3.66 19.18
N SER A 279 -17.08 -3.04 18.00
CA SER A 279 -17.50 -1.65 17.75
C SER A 279 -18.99 -1.44 18.01
N GLN A 280 -19.86 -2.32 17.48
CA GLN A 280 -21.30 -2.28 17.76
C GLN A 280 -21.61 -2.41 19.25
N LYS A 281 -20.89 -3.30 19.96
CA LYS A 281 -21.08 -3.52 21.41
C LYS A 281 -20.60 -2.34 22.25
N LYS A 282 -19.56 -1.61 21.80
CA LYS A 282 -19.09 -0.37 22.44
C LYS A 282 -20.11 0.77 22.26
N LYS A 283 -20.61 0.96 21.04
CA LYS A 283 -21.68 1.92 20.72
C LYS A 283 -22.96 1.67 21.53
N LEU A 284 -23.36 0.40 21.67
CA LEU A 284 -24.53 0.02 22.49
C LEU A 284 -24.33 0.34 23.99
N ARG A 285 -23.11 0.18 24.52
CA ARG A 285 -22.78 0.51 25.91
C ARG A 285 -22.74 2.01 26.18
N GLU A 286 -22.32 2.81 25.20
CA GLU A 286 -22.35 4.27 25.29
C GLU A 286 -23.77 4.82 25.22
N MET A 287 -24.65 4.19 24.42
CA MET A 287 -26.08 4.52 24.36
C MET A 287 -26.83 4.15 25.66
N LEU A 288 -26.43 3.10 26.36
CA LEU A 288 -27.02 2.69 27.65
C LEU A 288 -26.52 3.52 28.85
N LYS A 289 -25.52 4.39 28.65
CA LYS A 289 -24.98 5.28 29.68
C LYS A 289 -25.50 6.73 29.57
N LYS A 290 -26.29 7.03 28.54
CA LYS A 290 -27.08 8.26 28.40
C LYS A 290 -28.52 7.99 28.84
#